data_AF-A0A7C1A0K7-F1
#
_entry.id   AF-A0A7C1A0K7-F1
#
_cell.length_a   1.000
_cell.length_b   1.000
_cell.length_c   1.000
_cell.angle_alpha   90.00
_cell.angle_beta   90.00
_cell.angle_gamma   90.00
#
_symmetry.space_group_name_H-M   'P 1'
#
loop_
_entity.id
_entity.type
_entity.pdbx_description
1 polymer ?
#
loop_
_entity_poly.entity_id
_entity_poly.type
_entity_poly.pdbx_seq_one_letter_code
_entity_poly.pdbx_strand_id
1 'polypeptide(L)'
;MSEAIKKYIIGTYVITFVYRQQKEGGVLRYISIRPLSPYDAEFLKTMIEIPLDWSFEKSSGTVKFWPQTISEKISSDIEKTVITQLFRIVPEIRRELSEKTLIEKL
;
A
#
# COMPACT_ATOMS: atom_id res chain seq x y z
N MET A 1 11.00 17.40 12.44
CA MET A 1 10.84 15.95 12.17
C MET A 1 10.33 15.81 10.75
N SER A 2 11.04 15.07 9.90
CA SER A 2 10.76 14.98 8.46
C SER A 2 9.92 13.74 8.14
N GLU A 3 8.87 13.89 7.33
CA GLU A 3 8.11 12.76 6.79
C GLU A 3 8.61 12.43 5.38
N ALA A 4 8.78 11.15 5.09
CA ALA A 4 9.11 10.66 3.76
C ALA A 4 7.86 9.98 3.16
N ILE A 5 7.42 10.45 2.00
CA ILE A 5 6.23 9.94 1.32
C ILE A 5 6.68 9.25 0.04
N LYS A 6 6.28 7.99 -0.14
CA LYS A 6 6.42 7.26 -1.40
C LYS A 6 5.04 7.00 -1.99
N LYS A 7 4.85 7.37 -3.25
CA LYS A 7 3.57 7.26 -3.95
C LYS A 7 3.75 6.44 -5.23
N TYR A 8 2.91 5.43 -5.39
CA TYR A 8 2.82 4.58 -6.57
C TYR A 8 1.47 4.80 -7.24
N ILE A 9 1.46 5.02 -8.54
CA ILE A 9 0.24 5.22 -9.34
C ILE A 9 0.17 4.11 -10.39
N ILE A 10 -0.83 3.25 -10.28
CA ILE A 10 -1.06 2.10 -11.16
C ILE A 10 -2.46 2.26 -11.73
N GLY A 11 -2.52 2.70 -13.00
CA GLY A 11 -3.70 3.26 -13.66
C GLY A 11 -4.56 4.13 -12.74
N THR A 12 -5.72 3.66 -12.29
CA THR A 12 -6.62 4.44 -11.41
C THR A 12 -6.29 4.34 -9.91
N TYR A 13 -5.42 3.39 -9.54
CA TYR A 13 -5.02 3.12 -8.16
C TYR A 13 -3.85 3.98 -7.73
N VAL A 14 -3.94 4.51 -6.51
CA VAL A 14 -2.91 5.30 -5.84
C VAL A 14 -2.60 4.64 -4.51
N ILE A 15 -1.35 4.18 -4.38
CA ILE A 15 -0.81 3.56 -3.17
C ILE A 15 0.21 4.53 -2.59
N THR A 16 0.00 4.97 -1.36
CA THR A 16 0.88 5.92 -0.66
C THR A 16 1.42 5.28 0.60
N PHE A 17 2.74 5.22 0.73
CA PHE A 17 3.43 4.84 1.96
C PHE A 17 3.96 6.10 2.63
N VAL A 18 3.61 6.29 3.91
CA VAL A 18 4.06 7.43 4.69
C VAL A 18 4.97 6.95 5.79
N TYR A 19 6.21 7.43 5.79
CA TYR A 19 7.24 7.11 6.76
C TYR A 19 7.56 8.31 7.62
N ARG A 20 7.73 8.08 8.93
CA ARG A 20 8.32 9.05 9.85
C ARG A 20 9.81 8.74 9.97
N GLN A 21 10.68 9.71 9.70
CA GLN A 21 12.11 9.53 9.95
C GLN A 21 12.41 9.48 11.46
N GLN A 22 13.16 8.45 11.86
CA GLN A 22 13.77 8.30 13.18
C GLN A 22 15.30 8.20 13.04
N LYS A 23 16.02 8.31 14.18
CA LYS A 23 17.50 8.31 14.22
C LYS A 23 18.15 7.07 13.57
N GLU A 24 17.43 5.94 13.52
CA GLU A 24 17.91 4.66 12.99
C GLU A 24 17.24 4.23 11.67
N GLY A 25 16.43 5.10 11.05
CA GLY A 25 15.73 4.80 9.79
C GLY A 25 14.29 5.35 9.73
N GLY A 26 13.60 5.09 8.62
CA GLY A 26 12.19 5.45 8.44
C GLY A 26 11.26 4.40 9.02
N VAL A 27 10.30 4.80 9.86
CA VAL A 27 9.25 3.93 10.39
C VAL A 27 7.96 4.18 9.64
N LEU A 28 7.31 3.12 9.13
CA LEU A 28 6.04 3.23 8.44
C LEU A 28 4.97 3.75 9.43
N ARG A 29 4.34 4.86 9.07
CA ARG A 29 3.25 5.47 9.83
C ARG A 29 1.90 4.91 9.38
N TYR A 30 1.67 4.93 8.07
CA TYR A 30 0.48 4.33 7.46
C TYR A 30 0.67 4.08 5.97
N ILE A 31 -0.19 3.24 5.42
CA ILE A 31 -0.36 2.99 3.98
C ILE A 31 -1.75 3.50 3.61
N SER A 32 -1.87 4.21 2.49
CA SER A 32 -3.15 4.67 1.96
C SER A 32 -3.34 4.13 0.55
N ILE A 33 -4.46 3.48 0.29
CA ILE A 33 -4.77 2.88 -1.02
C ILE A 33 -6.12 3.39 -1.48
N ARG A 34 -6.21 3.89 -2.71
CA ARG A 34 -7.46 4.33 -3.32
C ARG A 34 -7.48 4.11 -4.83
N PRO A 35 -8.62 3.74 -5.43
CA PRO A 35 -9.77 3.17 -4.74
C PRO A 35 -9.40 1.81 -4.12
N LEU A 36 -9.98 1.46 -2.97
CA LEU A 36 -9.91 0.08 -2.44
C LEU A 36 -11.21 -0.21 -1.69
N SER A 37 -11.81 -1.38 -1.94
CA SER A 37 -13.02 -1.76 -1.22
C SER A 37 -12.70 -2.21 0.21
N PRO A 38 -13.64 -2.06 1.16
CA PRO A 38 -13.49 -2.63 2.50
C PRO A 38 -13.26 -4.14 2.49
N TYR A 39 -13.82 -4.85 1.51
CA TYR A 39 -13.65 -6.28 1.35
C TYR A 39 -12.19 -6.60 0.99
N ASP A 40 -11.65 -5.97 -0.05
CA ASP A 40 -10.25 -6.15 -0.46
C ASP A 40 -9.27 -5.75 0.64
N ALA A 41 -9.64 -4.75 1.46
CA ALA A 41 -8.85 -4.33 2.61
C ALA A 41 -8.72 -5.42 3.68
N GLU A 42 -9.80 -6.12 4.00
CA GLU A 42 -9.77 -7.26 4.91
C GLU A 42 -8.89 -8.39 4.35
N PHE A 43 -9.02 -8.71 3.06
CA PHE A 43 -8.14 -9.71 2.44
C PHE A 43 -6.67 -9.28 2.53
N LEU A 44 -6.38 -8.02 2.20
CA LEU A 44 -5.02 -7.50 2.24
C LEU A 44 -4.43 -7.57 3.65
N LYS A 45 -5.22 -7.23 4.67
CA LYS A 45 -4.83 -7.38 6.09
C LYS A 45 -4.49 -8.82 6.44
N THR A 46 -5.28 -9.80 5.97
CA THR A 46 -5.01 -11.23 6.28
C THR A 46 -3.80 -11.80 5.54
N MET A 47 -3.46 -11.26 4.37
CA MET A 47 -2.34 -11.75 3.57
C MET A 47 -0.99 -11.10 3.93
N ILE A 48 -1.01 -9.96 4.63
CA ILE A 48 0.19 -9.31 5.11
C ILE A 48 0.52 -9.90 6.49
N GLU A 49 1.70 -10.49 6.64
CA GLU A 49 2.17 -11.10 7.90
C GLU A 49 2.48 -10.08 9.02
N ILE A 50 2.15 -8.81 8.81
CA ILE A 50 2.30 -7.73 9.78
C ILE A 50 0.91 -7.37 10.31
N PRO A 51 0.73 -7.28 11.64
CA PRO A 51 -0.54 -6.86 12.22
C PRO A 51 -0.84 -5.40 11.83
N LEU A 52 -1.81 -5.25 10.92
CA LEU A 52 -2.32 -3.97 10.46
C LEU A 52 -3.75 -3.77 10.94
N ASP A 53 -4.07 -2.55 11.35
CA ASP A 53 -5.45 -2.07 11.45
C ASP A 53 -5.77 -1.18 10.26
N TRP A 54 -7.05 -1.06 9.93
CA TRP A 54 -7.47 -0.25 8.80
C TRP A 54 -8.77 0.52 9.03
N SER A 55 -8.96 1.58 8.24
CA SER A 55 -10.20 2.35 8.15
C SER A 55 -10.54 2.63 6.69
N PHE A 56 -11.82 2.81 6.40
CA PHE A 56 -12.30 3.18 5.07
C PHE A 56 -13.01 4.53 5.08
N GLU A 57 -12.55 5.41 4.19
CA GLU A 57 -13.15 6.71 3.92
C GLU A 57 -14.05 6.61 2.68
N LYS A 58 -15.37 6.52 2.91
CA LYS A 58 -16.38 6.34 1.86
C LYS A 58 -16.35 7.43 0.79
N SER A 59 -16.11 8.69 1.17
CA SER A 59 -16.14 9.84 0.25
C SER A 59 -15.04 9.79 -0.81
N SER A 60 -13.92 9.16 -0.52
CA SER A 60 -12.75 9.10 -1.41
C SER A 60 -12.43 7.69 -1.89
N GLY A 61 -13.16 6.67 -1.40
CA GLY A 61 -12.85 5.27 -1.64
C GLY A 61 -11.48 4.86 -1.08
N THR A 62 -10.99 5.57 -0.07
CA THR A 62 -9.63 5.38 0.45
C THR A 62 -9.63 4.45 1.65
N VAL A 63 -8.77 3.45 1.60
CA VAL A 63 -8.44 2.64 2.77
C VAL A 63 -7.09 3.08 3.32
N LYS A 64 -7.03 3.31 4.64
CA LYS A 64 -5.77 3.58 5.35
C LYS A 64 -5.45 2.41 6.26
N PHE A 65 -4.23 1.90 6.19
CA PHE A 65 -3.69 0.86 7.05
C PHE A 65 -2.62 1.45 7.98
N TRP A 66 -2.59 1.04 9.24
CA TRP A 66 -1.51 1.39 10.17
C TRP A 66 -1.00 0.15 10.90
N PRO A 67 0.31 0.05 11.15
CA PRO A 67 0.87 -1.02 11.96
C PRO A 67 0.38 -0.90 13.40
N GLN A 68 -0.03 -2.03 13.99
CA GLN A 68 -0.41 -2.08 15.40
C GLN A 68 0.79 -1.82 16.34
N THR A 69 2.00 -2.15 15.89
CA THR A 69 3.23 -1.98 16.66
C THR A 69 4.21 -1.04 15.94
N ILE A 70 4.49 0.11 16.55
CA ILE A 70 5.34 1.19 15.99
C ILE A 70 6.85 0.79 15.96
N SER A 71 7.24 -0.25 16.71
CA SER A 71 8.64 -0.63 16.93
C SER A 71 9.22 -1.62 15.93
N GLU A 72 8.40 -2.20 15.05
CA GLU A 72 8.97 -3.06 14.02
C GLU A 72 9.69 -2.16 13.02
N LYS A 73 11.00 -2.38 12.87
CA LYS A 73 11.70 -2.00 11.65
C LYS A 73 10.93 -2.67 10.52
N ILE A 74 9.93 -1.98 9.99
CA ILE A 74 9.11 -2.52 8.93
C ILE A 74 10.06 -2.69 7.77
N SER A 75 10.31 -3.96 7.45
CA SER A 75 11.26 -4.39 6.44
C SER A 75 11.09 -3.55 5.17
N SER A 76 12.22 -3.24 4.51
CA SER A 76 12.22 -2.65 3.17
C SER A 76 11.34 -3.41 2.16
N ASP A 77 10.92 -4.63 2.49
CA ASP A 77 10.07 -5.47 1.66
C ASP A 77 8.56 -5.29 1.91
N ILE A 78 8.11 -4.49 2.89
CA ILE A 78 6.65 -4.28 3.09
C ILE A 78 6.00 -3.64 1.86
N GLU A 79 6.70 -2.73 1.18
CA GLU A 79 6.22 -2.09 -0.05
C GLU A 79 5.98 -3.15 -1.12
N LYS A 80 6.95 -4.06 -1.31
CA LYS A 80 6.86 -5.15 -2.27
C LYS A 80 5.76 -6.13 -1.89
N THR A 81 5.64 -6.49 -0.61
CA THR A 81 4.61 -7.40 -0.12
C THR A 81 3.23 -6.83 -0.36
N VAL A 82 2.96 -5.59 0.06
CA VAL A 82 1.68 -4.91 -0.14
C VAL A 82 1.32 -4.83 -1.62
N ILE A 83 2.26 -4.38 -2.46
CA ILE A 83 2.03 -4.27 -3.91
C ILE A 83 1.78 -5.66 -4.53
N THR A 84 2.53 -6.68 -4.13
CA THR A 84 2.37 -8.05 -4.65
C THR A 84 1.03 -8.66 -4.23
N GLN A 85 0.60 -8.48 -2.98
CA GLN A 85 -0.70 -8.97 -2.53
C GLN A 85 -1.85 -8.19 -3.19
N LEU A 86 -1.69 -6.88 -3.40
CA LEU A 86 -2.66 -6.08 -4.16
C LEU A 86 -2.86 -6.61 -5.59
N PHE A 87 -1.82 -7.07 -6.26
CA PHE A 87 -1.97 -7.70 -7.59
C PHE A 87 -2.75 -9.01 -7.56
N ARG A 88 -2.79 -9.70 -6.43
CA ARG A 88 -3.54 -10.95 -6.25
C ARG A 88 -5.00 -10.68 -5.91
N ILE A 89 -5.27 -9.65 -5.12
CA ILE A 89 -6.61 -9.31 -4.63
C ILE A 89 -7.37 -8.47 -5.66
N VAL A 90 -6.67 -7.60 -6.39
CA VAL A 90 -7.26 -6.68 -7.36
C VAL A 90 -6.62 -6.93 -8.74
N PRO A 91 -7.15 -7.91 -9.51
CA PRO A 91 -6.61 -8.29 -10.82
C PRO A 91 -6.52 -7.13 -11.82
N GLU A 92 -7.36 -6.11 -11.67
CA GLU A 92 -7.36 -4.89 -12.47
C GLU A 92 -6.03 -4.15 -12.38
N ILE A 93 -5.42 -4.09 -11.18
CA ILE A 93 -4.10 -3.46 -10.98
C ILE A 93 -3.02 -4.18 -11.81
N ARG A 94 -3.08 -5.52 -11.85
CA ARG A 94 -2.16 -6.34 -12.66
C ARG A 94 -2.38 -6.12 -14.16
N ARG A 95 -3.64 -5.98 -14.59
CA ARG A 95 -3.98 -5.73 -16.00
C ARG A 95 -3.43 -4.38 -16.46
N GLU A 96 -3.64 -3.32 -15.68
CA GLU A 96 -3.16 -1.97 -16.01
C GLU A 96 -1.62 -1.89 -16.10
N LEU A 97 -0.89 -2.63 -15.25
CA LEU A 97 0.57 -2.76 -15.36
C LEU A 97 1.01 -3.50 -16.62
N SER A 98 0.31 -4.58 -16.97
CA SER A 98 0.62 -5.37 -18.17
C SER A 98 0.39 -4.55 -19.45
N GLU A 99 -0.68 -3.77 -19.49
CA GLU A 99 -1.00 -2.85 -20.59
C GLU A 99 0.06 -1.75 -20.74
N LYS A 100 0.50 -1.12 -19.63
CA LYS A 100 1.60 -0.14 -19.66
C LYS A 100 2.91 -0.73 -20.17
N THR A 101 3.25 -1.93 -19.73
CA THR A 101 4.51 -2.60 -20.14
C THR A 101 4.48 -3.00 -21.63
N LEU A 102 3.29 -3.27 -22.18
CA LEU A 102 3.09 -3.55 -23.60
C LEU A 102 3.22 -2.29 -24.46
N ILE A 103 2.73 -1.14 -23.98
CA ILE A 103 2.83 0.15 -24.68
C ILE A 103 4.27 0.68 -24.69
N GLU A 104 5.05 0.48 -23.64
CA GLU A 104 6.48 0.88 -23.62
C GLU A 104 7.40 0.00 -24.49
N LYS A 105 6.87 -1.11 -25.04
CA LYS A 105 7.62 -2.04 -25.90
C LYS A 105 7.21 -2.00 -27.38
N LEU A 106 6.31 -1.10 -27.76
CA LEU A 106 5.92 -0.82 -29.15
C LEU A 106 6.55 0.49 -29.61
#